data_AF-A0A5N8WV60-F1
#
_entry.id   AF-A0A5N8WV60-F1
#
_cell.length_a   1.000
_cell.length_b   1.000
_cell.length_c   1.000
_cell.angle_alpha   90.00
_cell.angle_beta   90.00
_cell.angle_gamma   90.00
#
_symmetry.space_group_name_H-M   'P 1'
#
loop_
_entity.id
_entity.type
_entity.pdbx_description
1 polymer ?
#
loop_
_entity_poly.entity_id
_entity_poly.type
_entity_poly.pdbx_seq_one_letter_code
_entity_poly.pdbx_strand_id
1 'polypeptide(L)'
;MERLSGDYYIYPGATERALRRYRGFLQPPGRRPLYPQDAECSCRGCSFDDVRHVRDVLEEVVRQLPARPRAELERQVRALDARYVERTLPDPFATHRQWRSDLWWRSRLAGGREAG
;
A
#
# COMPACT_ATOMS: atom_id res chain seq x y z
N MET A 1 14.11 -8.13 19.79
CA MET A 1 12.89 -8.94 19.92
C MET A 1 11.79 -8.24 19.15
N GLU A 2 11.52 -8.69 17.94
CA GLU A 2 10.31 -8.31 17.20
C GLU A 2 9.12 -8.83 18.00
N ARG A 3 8.32 -7.91 18.57
CA ARG A 3 7.01 -8.24 19.14
C ARG A 3 6.16 -8.69 17.96
N LEU A 4 6.02 -10.00 17.77
CA LEU A 4 5.13 -10.61 16.80
C LEU A 4 3.69 -10.20 17.15
N SER A 5 3.27 -9.04 16.66
CA SER A 5 1.86 -8.72 16.54
C SER A 5 1.27 -9.81 15.64
N GLY A 6 0.20 -10.48 16.07
CA GLY A 6 -0.42 -11.63 15.41
C GLY A 6 -1.09 -11.32 14.05
N ASP A 7 -0.59 -10.30 13.35
CA ASP A 7 -1.02 -9.94 12.02
C ASP A 7 -0.40 -10.92 11.01
N TYR A 8 -1.27 -11.67 10.36
CA TYR A 8 -0.92 -12.67 9.35
C TYR A 8 0.00 -12.13 8.25
N TYR A 9 0.00 -10.82 7.99
CA TYR A 9 0.80 -10.18 6.93
C TYR A 9 2.14 -9.61 7.42
N ILE A 10 2.42 -9.65 8.73
CA ILE A 10 3.67 -9.19 9.33
C ILE A 10 4.55 -10.39 9.65
N TYR A 11 5.59 -10.59 8.84
CA TYR A 11 6.55 -11.68 8.96
C TYR A 11 7.94 -11.21 8.51
N PRO A 12 9.02 -11.91 8.89
CA PRO A 12 10.37 -11.58 8.42
C PRO A 12 10.42 -11.48 6.88
N GLY A 13 10.83 -10.33 6.36
CA GLY A 13 10.85 -10.03 4.91
C GLY A 13 9.59 -9.35 4.34
N ALA A 14 8.52 -9.21 5.12
CA ALA A 14 7.30 -8.50 4.69
C ALA A 14 7.59 -7.05 4.29
N THR A 15 8.44 -6.35 5.05
CA THR A 15 8.84 -4.96 4.79
C THR A 15 9.56 -4.82 3.44
N GLU A 16 10.53 -5.68 3.15
CA GLU A 16 11.28 -5.66 1.90
C GLU A 16 10.36 -5.95 0.72
N ARG A 17 9.52 -6.99 0.84
CA ARG A 17 8.52 -7.34 -0.16
C ARG A 17 7.56 -6.19 -0.43
N ALA A 18 7.08 -5.54 0.63
CA ALA A 18 6.19 -4.38 0.53
C ALA A 18 6.86 -3.22 -0.20
N LEU A 19 8.08 -2.84 0.18
CA LEU A 19 8.84 -1.78 -0.49
C LEU A 19 9.10 -2.11 -1.97
N ARG A 20 9.47 -3.35 -2.30
CA ARG A 20 9.68 -3.80 -3.68
C ARG A 20 8.40 -3.66 -4.50
N ARG A 21 7.26 -4.11 -3.97
CA ARG A 21 5.97 -4.03 -4.65
C ARG A 21 5.50 -2.59 -4.81
N TYR A 22 5.67 -1.76 -3.79
CA TYR A 22 5.29 -0.36 -3.87
C TYR A 22 6.10 0.41 -4.92
N ARG A 23 7.43 0.20 -4.95
CA ARG A 23 8.31 0.74 -6.00
C ARG A 23 7.97 0.19 -7.38
N GLY A 24 7.63 -1.10 -7.46
CA GLY A 24 7.21 -1.76 -8.70
C GLY A 24 5.96 -1.15 -9.30
N PHE A 25 4.95 -0.85 -8.47
CA PHE A 25 3.75 -0.17 -8.91
C PHE A 25 4.04 1.22 -9.51
N LEU A 26 5.00 1.96 -8.94
CA LEU A 26 5.35 3.32 -9.37
C LEU A 26 6.36 3.39 -10.53
N GLN A 27 6.96 2.26 -10.92
CA GLN A 27 7.97 2.17 -11.98
C GLN A 27 7.47 2.37 -13.41
N PRO A 28 6.23 2.02 -13.81
CA PRO A 28 5.82 2.11 -15.21
C PRO A 28 6.07 3.49 -15.80
N PRO A 29 6.79 3.58 -16.93
CA PRO A 29 7.07 4.85 -17.59
C PRO A 29 5.78 5.43 -18.18
N GLY A 30 5.66 6.75 -18.16
CA GLY A 30 4.55 7.48 -18.77
C GLY A 30 3.82 8.41 -17.82
N ARG A 31 2.93 9.22 -18.41
CA ARG A 31 2.14 10.25 -17.72
C ARG A 31 0.73 9.79 -17.38
N ARG A 32 0.33 8.58 -17.80
CA ARG A 32 -1.01 8.06 -17.53
C ARG A 32 -1.16 7.79 -16.03
N PRO A 33 -2.30 8.14 -15.43
CA PRO A 33 -2.61 7.72 -14.08
C PRO A 33 -2.54 6.20 -13.95
N LEU A 34 -2.01 5.76 -12.82
CA LEU A 34 -1.98 4.39 -12.37
C LEU A 34 -3.22 4.13 -11.52
N TYR A 35 -3.72 2.91 -11.62
CA TYR A 35 -4.92 2.49 -10.93
C TYR A 35 -4.58 1.29 -10.06
N PRO A 36 -4.63 1.42 -8.71
CA PRO A 36 -4.54 0.29 -7.80
C PRO A 36 -5.53 -0.80 -8.19
N GLN A 37 -5.13 -2.06 -8.05
CA GLN A 37 -5.98 -3.22 -8.33
C GLN A 37 -6.27 -3.95 -7.03
N ASP A 38 -7.48 -4.49 -6.90
CA ASP A 38 -7.78 -5.44 -5.84
C ASP A 38 -6.96 -6.73 -6.04
N ALA A 39 -6.53 -7.32 -4.93
CA ALA A 39 -5.88 -8.63 -4.96
C ALA A 39 -6.88 -9.72 -5.34
N GLU A 40 -6.45 -10.69 -6.16
CA GLU A 40 -7.31 -11.81 -6.58
C GLU A 40 -7.63 -12.77 -5.42
N CYS A 41 -6.71 -12.91 -4.45
CA CYS A 41 -6.95 -13.63 -3.19
C CYS A 41 -6.33 -12.93 -1.98
N SER A 42 -6.89 -13.21 -0.80
CA SER A 42 -6.38 -12.78 0.52
C SER A 42 -5.15 -13.56 1.01
N CYS A 43 -4.64 -14.47 0.19
CA CYS A 43 -3.43 -15.23 0.43
C CYS A 43 -2.21 -14.28 0.54
N ARG A 44 -1.21 -14.58 1.42
CA ARG A 44 0.01 -13.73 1.56
C ARG A 44 0.73 -13.45 0.23
N GLY A 45 0.57 -14.36 -0.73
CA GLY A 45 1.02 -14.23 -2.11
C GLY A 45 0.41 -13.00 -2.79
N CYS A 46 -0.87 -13.10 -3.09
CA CYS A 46 -1.57 -12.17 -3.95
C CYS A 46 -2.05 -10.90 -3.24
N SER A 47 -2.18 -10.89 -1.90
CA SER A 47 -2.54 -9.66 -1.18
C SER A 47 -1.56 -8.51 -1.45
N PHE A 48 -0.30 -8.82 -1.75
CA PHE A 48 0.74 -7.83 -2.10
C PHE A 48 0.64 -7.29 -3.54
N ASP A 49 -0.26 -7.84 -4.36
CA ASP A 49 -0.57 -7.27 -5.68
C ASP A 49 -1.48 -6.03 -5.54
N ASP A 50 -2.25 -5.93 -4.45
CA ASP A 50 -2.91 -4.68 -4.08
C ASP A 50 -1.92 -3.73 -3.39
N VAL A 51 -1.51 -2.69 -4.12
CA VAL A 51 -0.60 -1.65 -3.61
C VAL A 51 -1.15 -0.92 -2.37
N ARG A 52 -2.48 -0.86 -2.19
CA ARG A 52 -3.10 -0.26 -1.00
C ARG A 52 -2.86 -1.15 0.22
N HIS A 53 -2.99 -2.46 0.06
CA HIS A 53 -2.64 -3.42 1.11
C HIS A 53 -1.15 -3.40 1.44
N VAL A 54 -0.28 -3.26 0.42
CA VAL A 54 1.15 -3.04 0.63
C VAL A 54 1.41 -1.82 1.52
N ARG A 55 0.68 -0.72 1.34
CA ARG A 55 0.83 0.47 2.18
C ARG A 55 0.32 0.25 3.61
N ASP A 56 -0.74 -0.55 3.81
CA ASP A 56 -1.21 -0.93 5.14
C ASP A 56 -0.14 -1.74 5.90
N VAL A 57 0.52 -2.68 5.23
CA VAL A 57 1.62 -3.47 5.81
C VAL A 57 2.78 -2.55 6.22
N LEU A 58 3.15 -1.58 5.38
CA LEU A 58 4.22 -0.62 5.70
C LEU A 58 3.85 0.27 6.89
N GLU A 59 2.59 0.71 6.97
CA GLU A 59 2.07 1.48 8.10
C GLU A 59 2.17 0.69 9.41
N GLU A 60 1.80 -0.58 9.38
CA GLU A 60 1.86 -1.45 10.56
C GLU A 60 3.31 -1.73 10.99
N VAL A 61 4.22 -1.97 10.03
CA VAL A 61 5.65 -2.11 10.33
C VAL A 61 6.20 -0.84 10.99
N VAL A 62 5.91 0.34 10.44
CA VAL A 62 6.34 1.64 10.98
C VAL A 62 5.91 1.79 12.44
N ARG A 63 4.67 1.40 12.77
CA ARG A 63 4.11 1.49 14.14
C ARG A 63 4.83 0.57 15.13
N GLN A 64 5.28 -0.60 14.69
CA GLN A 64 5.97 -1.57 15.55
C GLN A 64 7.47 -1.26 15.74
N LEU A 65 8.08 -0.46 14.86
CA LEU A 65 9.51 -0.15 14.93
C LEU A 65 9.85 0.85 16.05
N PRO A 66 11.07 0.73 16.65
CA PRO A 66 11.60 1.74 17.56
C PRO A 66 11.95 3.04 16.81
N ALA A 67 12.11 4.14 17.55
CA ALA A 67 12.14 5.51 17.00
C ALA A 67 13.12 5.73 15.83
N ARG A 68 14.35 5.21 15.91
CA ARG A 68 15.38 5.42 14.88
C ARG A 68 15.05 4.68 13.56
N PRO A 69 14.88 3.34 13.53
CA PRO A 69 14.42 2.63 12.34
C PRO A 69 13.08 3.11 11.79
N ARG A 70 12.17 3.53 12.68
CA ARG A 70 10.89 4.12 12.30
C ARG A 70 11.09 5.36 11.43
N ALA A 71 11.89 6.32 11.88
CA ALA A 71 12.11 7.55 11.15
C ALA A 71 12.76 7.32 9.77
N GLU A 72 13.65 6.33 9.67
CA GLU A 72 14.26 5.96 8.38
C GLU A 72 13.25 5.37 7.41
N LEU A 73 12.43 4.42 7.88
CA LEU A 73 11.39 3.81 7.05
C LEU A 73 10.32 4.82 6.65
N GLU A 74 9.87 5.67 7.58
CA GLU A 74 8.90 6.74 7.29
C GLU A 74 9.38 7.68 6.19
N ARG A 75 10.67 8.08 6.21
CA ARG A 75 11.21 8.94 5.14
C ARG A 75 11.13 8.26 3.77
N GLN A 76 11.47 6.97 3.69
CA GLN A 76 11.38 6.23 2.43
C GLN A 76 9.93 6.09 1.97
N VAL A 77 9.02 5.77 2.88
CA VAL A 77 7.60 5.59 2.59
C VAL A 77 6.97 6.91 2.15
N ARG A 78 7.27 8.04 2.82
CA ARG A 78 6.77 9.38 2.42
C ARG A 78 7.17 9.77 1.00
N ALA A 79 8.38 9.42 0.57
CA ALA A 79 8.83 9.69 -0.80
C ALA A 79 8.05 8.85 -1.83
N LEU A 80 7.69 7.61 -1.48
CA LEU A 80 6.83 6.77 -2.31
C LEU A 80 5.38 7.27 -2.31
N ASP A 81 4.87 7.68 -1.14
CA ASP A 81 3.53 8.24 -0.97
C ASP A 81 3.33 9.48 -1.85
N ALA A 82 4.31 10.39 -1.91
CA ALA A 82 4.25 11.58 -2.77
C ALA A 82 4.09 11.19 -4.26
N ARG A 83 4.91 10.24 -4.73
CA ARG A 83 4.80 9.73 -6.11
C ARG A 83 3.49 8.99 -6.36
N TYR A 84 3.01 8.25 -5.37
CA TYR A 84 1.72 7.59 -5.45
C TYR A 84 0.59 8.62 -5.59
N VAL A 85 0.67 9.73 -4.86
CA VAL A 85 -0.30 10.83 -4.97
C VAL A 85 -0.25 11.48 -6.37
N GLU A 86 0.94 11.69 -6.93
CA GLU A 86 1.09 12.27 -8.27
C GLU A 86 0.59 11.32 -9.38
N ARG A 87 0.76 10.01 -9.18
CA ARG A 87 0.49 9.00 -10.21
C ARG A 87 -0.90 8.39 -10.14
N THR A 88 -1.67 8.57 -9.07
CA THR A 88 -3.02 8.02 -8.92
C THR A 88 -4.06 9.14 -8.86
N LEU A 89 -5.32 8.85 -9.19
CA LEU A 89 -6.41 9.82 -9.08
C LEU A 89 -7.19 9.63 -7.78
N PRO A 90 -7.71 10.70 -7.16
CA PRO A 90 -8.66 10.57 -6.06
C PRO A 90 -9.94 9.88 -6.53
N ASP A 91 -10.51 9.00 -5.71
CA ASP A 91 -11.84 8.41 -5.98
C ASP A 91 -12.93 9.33 -5.41
N PRO A 92 -13.76 9.98 -6.26
CA PRO A 92 -14.84 10.85 -5.78
C PRO A 92 -15.93 10.09 -5.01
N PHE A 93 -15.99 8.76 -5.14
CA PHE A 93 -16.95 7.90 -4.45
C PHE A 93 -16.34 7.11 -3.28
N ALA A 94 -15.11 7.43 -2.86
CA ALA A 94 -14.39 6.71 -1.80
C ALA A 94 -15.22 6.59 -0.51
N THR A 95 -15.89 7.68 -0.12
CA THR A 95 -16.73 7.74 1.09
C THR A 95 -17.93 6.78 1.03
N HIS A 96 -18.42 6.45 -0.17
CA HIS A 96 -19.58 5.58 -0.35
C HIS A 96 -19.21 4.12 -0.58
N ARG A 97 -18.02 3.84 -1.14
CA ARG A 97 -17.62 2.49 -1.56
C ARG A 97 -16.78 1.73 -0.54
N GLN A 98 -16.18 2.41 0.43
CA GLN A 98 -15.14 1.81 1.26
C GLN A 98 -15.43 1.92 2.74
N TRP A 99 -15.41 0.78 3.43
CA TRP A 99 -15.56 0.68 4.90
C TRP A 99 -14.41 1.35 5.69
N ARG A 100 -13.31 1.73 5.00
CA ARG A 100 -12.11 2.39 5.55
C ARG A 100 -11.73 3.64 4.76
N SER A 101 -12.69 4.55 4.62
CA SER A 101 -12.52 5.83 3.91
C SER A 101 -11.59 6.82 4.64
N ASP A 102 -11.19 6.53 5.88
CA ASP A 102 -10.24 7.32 6.67
C ASP A 102 -8.80 7.24 6.15
N LEU A 103 -8.47 6.19 5.37
CA LEU A 103 -7.13 6.01 4.81
C LEU A 103 -7.04 6.63 3.42
N TRP A 104 -6.28 7.73 3.31
CA TRP A 104 -6.17 8.51 2.06
C TRP A 104 -5.63 7.69 0.88
N TRP A 105 -4.75 6.70 1.11
CA TRP A 105 -4.21 5.84 0.03
C TRP A 105 -5.23 4.83 -0.51
N ARG A 106 -6.26 4.51 0.29
CA ARG A 106 -7.42 3.71 -0.11
C ARG A 106 -8.46 4.53 -0.85
N SER A 107 -8.52 5.84 -0.59
CA SER A 107 -9.40 6.81 -1.28
C SER A 107 -8.92 7.19 -2.69
N ARG A 108 -8.35 6.24 -3.44
CA ARG A 108 -7.85 6.41 -4.81
C ARG A 108 -8.63 5.55 -5.76
N LEU A 109 -8.79 6.06 -6.98
CA LEU A 109 -9.56 5.40 -8.02
C LEU A 109 -8.85 4.08 -8.38
N ALA A 110 -9.44 2.98 -7.94
CA ALA A 110 -9.00 1.64 -8.29
C ALA A 110 -9.42 1.33 -9.73
N GLY A 111 -8.63 0.52 -10.42
CA GLY A 111 -9.01 0.05 -11.73
C GLY A 111 -10.10 -0.97 -11.49
N GLY A 112 -11.33 -0.61 -11.82
CA GLY A 112 -12.39 -1.58 -11.82
C GLY A 112 -11.99 -2.72 -12.74
N ARG A 113 -12.09 -3.96 -12.26
CA ARG A 113 -12.52 -5.01 -13.18
C ARG A 113 -13.86 -4.50 -13.68
N GLU A 114 -13.93 -4.11 -14.95
CA GLU A 114 -15.22 -4.04 -15.62
C GLU A 114 -15.84 -5.42 -15.39
N ALA A 115 -16.85 -5.48 -14.52
CA ALA A 115 -17.67 -6.66 -14.40
C ALA A 115 -18.37 -6.78 -15.76
N GLY A 116 -17.80 -7.62 -16.62
CA GLY A 116 -18.47 -8.07 -17.84
C GLY A 116 -19.70 -8.91 -17.51
#